data_AF-A0A524GI90-F1
#
_entry.id   AF-A0A524GI90-F1
#
_cell.length_a   1.000
_cell.length_b   1.000
_cell.length_c   1.000
_cell.angle_alpha   90.00
_cell.angle_beta   90.00
_cell.angle_gamma   90.00
#
_symmetry.space_group_name_H-M   'P 1'
#
loop_
_entity.id
_entity.type
_entity.pdbx_description
1 polymer ?
#
loop_
_entity_poly.entity_id
_entity_poly.type
_entity_poly.pdbx_seq_one_letter_code
_entity_poly.pdbx_strand_id
1 'polypeptide(L)'
;MKDDLSSLNRLLQETRNLVSFHHHCELDYPLSAELKSFLQPSSANIKTLPFSPTSSAAKPEAGETTGQDRTEGQTMGDLRHTLENCDHCPLGKSRQQMIFGEGAVKQGLALFIICDPPGPEEEAENRPICGAPRELLVK
;
A
#
# COMPACT_ATOMS: atom_id res chain seq x y z
N MET A 1 -17.76 -23.48 -8.12
CA MET A 1 -18.07 -22.65 -9.31
C MET A 1 -19.11 -21.56 -9.05
N LYS A 2 -20.02 -21.70 -8.08
CA LYS A 2 -20.91 -20.58 -7.64
C LYS A 2 -20.19 -19.58 -6.72
N ASP A 3 -19.23 -20.07 -5.93
CA ASP A 3 -18.56 -19.30 -4.89
C ASP A 3 -17.61 -18.21 -5.44
N ASP A 4 -17.02 -18.42 -6.61
CA ASP A 4 -16.13 -17.44 -7.26
C ASP A 4 -16.90 -16.26 -7.86
N LEU A 5 -18.07 -16.53 -8.45
CA LEU A 5 -18.96 -15.50 -8.97
C LEU A 5 -19.53 -14.63 -7.83
N SER A 6 -19.87 -15.23 -6.69
CA SER A 6 -20.26 -14.43 -5.51
C SER A 6 -19.10 -13.62 -4.95
N SER A 7 -17.88 -14.15 -4.97
CA SER A 7 -16.69 -13.46 -4.47
C SER A 7 -16.30 -12.28 -5.36
N LEU A 8 -16.37 -12.44 -6.68
CA LEU A 8 -16.13 -11.34 -7.62
C LEU A 8 -17.23 -10.28 -7.51
N ASN A 9 -18.51 -10.67 -7.44
CA ASN A 9 -19.59 -9.70 -7.25
C ASN A 9 -19.45 -8.94 -5.94
N ARG A 10 -18.99 -9.61 -4.86
CA ARG A 10 -18.69 -8.97 -3.58
C ARG A 10 -17.56 -7.96 -3.70
N LEU A 11 -16.44 -8.32 -4.34
CA LEU A 11 -15.31 -7.43 -4.55
C LEU A 11 -15.70 -6.20 -5.38
N LEU A 12 -16.48 -6.39 -6.45
CA LEU A 12 -16.98 -5.31 -7.28
C LEU A 12 -17.92 -4.38 -6.49
N GLN A 13 -18.74 -4.95 -5.60
CA GLN A 13 -19.60 -4.17 -4.72
C GLN A 13 -18.80 -3.39 -3.67
N GLU A 14 -17.79 -4.02 -3.05
CA GLU A 14 -16.90 -3.38 -2.08
C GLU A 14 -16.10 -2.23 -2.73
N THR A 15 -15.65 -2.43 -3.97
CA THR A 15 -14.94 -1.39 -4.75
C THR A 15 -15.85 -0.21 -5.07
N ARG A 16 -17.11 -0.46 -5.46
CA ARG A 16 -18.10 0.62 -5.66
C ARG A 16 -18.35 1.40 -4.37
N ASN A 17 -18.52 0.70 -3.25
CA ASN A 17 -18.75 1.32 -1.95
C ASN A 17 -17.56 2.21 -1.53
N LEU A 18 -16.33 1.74 -1.74
CA LEU A 18 -15.11 2.50 -1.44
C LEU A 18 -15.03 3.80 -2.26
N VAL A 19 -15.30 3.73 -3.56
CA VAL A 19 -15.27 4.91 -4.42
C VAL A 19 -16.39 5.89 -4.06
N SER A 20 -17.59 5.42 -3.72
CA SER A 20 -18.66 6.28 -3.21
C SER A 20 -18.29 6.95 -1.88
N PHE A 21 -17.61 6.25 -0.98
CA PHE A 21 -17.11 6.82 0.27
C PHE A 21 -16.08 7.92 0.02
N HIS A 22 -15.12 7.71 -0.89
CA HIS A 22 -14.14 8.73 -1.25
C HIS A 22 -14.80 10.00 -1.80
N HIS A 23 -15.84 9.85 -2.62
CA HIS A 23 -16.61 10.98 -3.13
C HIS A 23 -17.34 11.73 -2.00
N HIS A 24 -17.89 11.03 -1.01
CA HIS A 24 -18.48 11.65 0.19
C HIS A 24 -17.45 12.39 1.04
N CYS A 25 -16.20 11.91 1.06
CA CYS A 25 -15.08 12.58 1.71
C CYS A 25 -14.48 13.74 0.89
N GLU A 26 -15.13 14.16 -0.20
CA GLU A 26 -14.68 15.25 -1.08
C GLU A 26 -13.28 15.03 -1.69
N LEU A 27 -12.86 13.77 -1.81
CA LEU A 27 -11.62 13.41 -2.50
C LEU A 27 -11.89 13.49 -4.01
N ASP A 28 -11.39 14.55 -4.65
CA ASP A 28 -11.58 14.79 -6.07
C ASP A 28 -10.54 14.03 -6.91
N TYR A 29 -11.02 13.10 -7.74
CA TYR A 29 -10.19 12.36 -8.68
C TYR A 29 -10.74 12.55 -10.09
N PRO A 30 -9.89 12.75 -11.10
CA PRO A 30 -10.33 12.79 -12.49
C PRO A 30 -10.81 11.40 -12.92
N LEU A 31 -12.11 11.13 -12.75
CA LEU A 31 -12.73 9.90 -13.21
C LEU A 31 -12.92 9.95 -14.73
N SER A 32 -12.31 8.99 -15.42
CA SER A 32 -12.56 8.76 -16.84
C SER A 32 -14.02 8.37 -17.09
N ALA A 33 -14.48 8.51 -18.33
CA ALA A 33 -15.86 8.16 -18.71
C ALA A 33 -16.16 6.67 -18.45
N GLU A 34 -15.16 5.81 -18.64
CA GLU A 34 -15.24 4.36 -18.41
C GLU A 34 -15.43 4.05 -16.93
N LEU A 35 -14.70 4.71 -16.04
CA LEU A 35 -14.83 4.54 -14.60
C LEU A 35 -16.20 5.02 -14.10
N LYS A 36 -16.71 6.13 -14.64
CA LYS A 36 -18.07 6.61 -14.32
C LYS A 36 -19.13 5.56 -14.68
N SER A 37 -19.01 4.94 -15.86
CA SER A 37 -19.91 3.87 -16.31
C SER A 37 -19.84 2.64 -15.40
N PHE A 38 -18.65 2.23 -14.99
CA PHE A 38 -18.44 1.08 -14.10
C PHE A 38 -19.05 1.26 -12.70
N LEU A 39 -18.97 2.48 -12.16
CA LEU A 39 -19.50 2.84 -10.85
C LEU A 39 -21.02 2.94 -10.82
N GLN A 40 -21.67 3.05 -11.96
CA GLN A 40 -23.12 3.00 -12.02
C GLN A 40 -23.61 1.58 -11.65
N PRO A 41 -24.64 1.45 -10.80
CA PRO A 41 -25.21 0.15 -10.46
C PRO A 41 -25.75 -0.52 -11.73
N SER A 42 -25.07 -1.58 -12.16
CA SER A 42 -25.41 -2.30 -13.39
C SER A 42 -26.74 -3.04 -13.21
N SER A 43 -27.77 -2.60 -13.91
CA SER A 43 -28.94 -3.43 -14.20
C SER A 43 -28.51 -4.43 -15.28
N ALA A 44 -28.36 -5.69 -14.86
CA ALA A 44 -27.90 -6.85 -15.60
C ALA A 44 -28.13 -6.85 -17.14
N ASN A 45 -27.04 -7.00 -17.91
CA ASN A 45 -26.93 -8.01 -18.99
C ASN A 45 -25.50 -7.98 -19.60
N ILE A 46 -24.63 -8.94 -19.30
CA ILE A 46 -23.39 -9.11 -20.08
C ILE A 46 -23.18 -10.58 -20.46
N LYS A 47 -23.10 -10.75 -21.78
CA LYS A 47 -22.88 -11.97 -22.56
C LYS A 47 -21.42 -12.40 -22.40
N THR A 48 -21.20 -13.62 -21.95
CA THR A 48 -19.89 -14.19 -21.60
C THR A 48 -19.08 -14.57 -22.85
N LEU A 49 -17.80 -14.21 -22.87
CA LEU A 49 -16.79 -14.86 -23.73
C LEU A 49 -15.66 -15.39 -22.83
N PRO A 50 -15.11 -16.59 -23.11
CA PRO A 50 -14.25 -17.30 -22.16
C PRO A 50 -12.79 -16.90 -22.34
N PHE A 51 -12.11 -16.63 -21.23
CA PHE A 51 -10.65 -16.65 -21.17
C PHE A 51 -10.23 -17.50 -19.98
N SER A 52 -9.36 -18.47 -20.22
CA SER A 52 -8.85 -19.39 -19.19
C SER A 52 -7.61 -18.79 -18.52
N PRO A 53 -7.53 -18.78 -17.18
CA PRO A 53 -6.29 -18.43 -16.49
C PRO A 53 -5.56 -19.68 -16.02
N THR A 54 -4.24 -19.73 -16.27
CA THR A 54 -3.32 -20.66 -15.62
C THR A 54 -2.85 -20.05 -14.30
N SER A 55 -2.95 -20.85 -13.25
CA SER A 55 -2.75 -20.57 -11.83
C SER A 55 -1.28 -20.43 -11.43
N SER A 56 -0.97 -19.56 -10.45
CA SER A 56 -0.49 -19.99 -9.12
C SER A 56 0.01 -18.81 -8.27
N ALA A 57 -0.63 -18.55 -7.13
CA ALA A 57 -0.06 -17.76 -6.04
C ALA A 57 -0.48 -18.36 -4.69
N ALA A 58 0.51 -18.72 -3.88
CA ALA A 58 0.36 -19.29 -2.55
C ALA A 58 -0.01 -18.21 -1.52
N LYS A 59 -0.86 -18.59 -0.57
CA LYS A 59 -1.47 -17.78 0.49
C LYS A 59 -0.50 -17.58 1.67
N PRO A 60 -0.27 -16.35 2.18
CA PRO A 60 0.32 -16.17 3.51
C PRO A 60 -0.77 -16.13 4.58
N GLU A 61 -0.51 -16.82 5.68
CA GLU A 61 -1.34 -16.86 6.88
C GLU A 61 -1.12 -15.60 7.72
N ALA A 62 -2.21 -14.93 8.07
CA ALA A 62 -2.23 -13.74 8.90
C ALA A 62 -2.18 -14.16 10.39
N GLY A 63 -1.08 -13.84 11.07
CA GLY A 63 -0.99 -13.90 12.53
C GLY A 63 -1.56 -12.62 13.15
N GLU A 64 -2.41 -12.78 14.16
CA GLU A 64 -2.92 -11.68 14.99
C GLU A 64 -1.79 -11.06 15.81
N THR A 65 -1.44 -9.80 15.53
CA THR A 65 -0.61 -9.00 16.44
C THR A 65 -1.49 -8.13 17.31
N THR A 66 -1.71 -8.57 18.55
CA THR A 66 -2.14 -7.72 19.66
C THR A 66 -1.07 -6.67 19.94
N GLY A 67 -1.25 -5.46 19.41
CA GLY A 67 -0.37 -4.33 19.68
C GLY A 67 -0.58 -3.83 21.10
N GLN A 68 0.30 -4.20 22.02
CA GLN A 68 0.45 -3.45 23.27
C GLN A 68 0.92 -2.04 22.92
N ASP A 69 0.22 -1.04 23.46
CA ASP A 69 0.57 0.38 23.35
C ASP A 69 1.99 0.59 23.91
N ARG A 70 2.96 0.78 23.01
CA ARG A 70 4.37 0.80 23.35
C ARG A 70 4.81 2.22 23.70
N THR A 71 5.05 2.40 25.00
CA THR A 71 6.04 3.28 25.64
C THR A 71 5.93 4.78 25.38
N GLU A 72 5.33 5.48 26.36
CA GLU A 72 5.64 6.88 26.66
C GLU A 72 7.17 7.07 26.71
N GLY A 73 7.71 7.88 25.80
CA GLY A 73 9.13 8.25 25.77
C GLY A 73 10.00 7.58 24.69
N GLN A 74 9.46 6.72 23.83
CA GLN A 74 10.21 6.23 22.67
C GLN A 74 10.47 7.34 21.65
N THR A 75 11.73 7.51 21.28
CA THR A 75 12.14 8.44 20.22
C THR A 75 12.31 7.72 18.89
N MET A 76 12.34 8.49 17.79
CA MET A 76 12.68 7.93 16.48
C MET A 76 14.10 7.35 16.42
N GLY A 77 15.01 7.85 17.26
CA GLY A 77 16.35 7.29 17.41
C GLY A 77 16.31 5.87 17.98
N ASP A 78 15.47 5.65 18.98
CA ASP A 78 15.30 4.33 19.61
C ASP A 78 14.69 3.32 18.63
N LEU A 79 13.70 3.75 17.85
CA LEU A 79 13.10 2.93 16.80
C LEU A 79 14.13 2.59 15.70
N ARG A 80 14.92 3.57 15.27
CA ARG A 80 15.99 3.36 14.29
C ARG A 80 17.01 2.33 14.79
N HIS A 81 17.49 2.47 16.02
CA HIS A 81 18.45 1.55 16.61
C HIS A 81 17.87 0.14 16.76
N THR A 82 16.60 0.01 17.14
CA THR A 82 15.92 -1.29 17.26
C THR A 82 15.82 -2.01 15.92
N LEU A 83 15.59 -1.25 14.84
CA LEU A 83 15.38 -1.83 13.50
C LEU A 83 16.67 -2.00 12.70
N GLU A 84 17.78 -1.37 13.09
CA GLU A 84 19.05 -1.35 12.36
C GLU A 84 19.55 -2.75 11.99
N ASN A 85 19.41 -3.70 12.92
CA ASN A 85 19.83 -5.10 12.78
C ASN A 85 18.65 -6.07 12.59
N CYS A 86 17.47 -5.58 12.18
CA CYS A 86 16.32 -6.44 11.95
C CYS A 86 16.60 -7.45 10.82
N ASP A 87 16.44 -8.74 11.14
CA ASP A 87 16.70 -9.90 10.27
C ASP A 87 15.50 -10.86 10.19
N HIS A 88 14.32 -10.41 10.65
CA HIS A 88 13.09 -11.20 10.68
C HIS A 88 12.57 -11.66 9.30
N CYS A 89 13.07 -11.07 8.22
CA CYS A 89 12.69 -11.43 6.85
C CYS A 89 13.92 -11.57 5.94
N PRO A 90 13.78 -12.21 4.75
CA PRO A 90 14.88 -12.36 3.79
C PRO A 90 15.57 -11.05 3.41
N LEU A 91 14.81 -9.95 3.27
CA LEU A 91 15.37 -8.63 2.95
C LEU A 91 16.28 -8.11 4.06
N GLY A 92 15.91 -8.36 5.31
CA GLY A 92 16.72 -8.02 6.48
C GLY A 92 18.10 -8.70 6.46
N LYS A 93 18.17 -9.90 5.86
CA LYS A 93 19.38 -10.72 5.76
C LYS A 93 20.24 -10.41 4.54
N SER A 94 19.66 -9.85 3.47
CA SER A 94 20.37 -9.60 2.20
C SER A 94 20.74 -8.14 1.95
N ARG A 95 20.07 -7.19 2.61
CA ARG A 95 20.36 -5.75 2.47
C ARG A 95 21.77 -5.42 2.93
N GLN A 96 22.39 -4.45 2.28
CA GLN A 96 23.70 -3.92 2.72
C GLN A 96 23.57 -3.06 3.99
N GLN A 97 22.48 -2.29 4.08
CA GLN A 97 22.24 -1.34 5.17
C GLN A 97 20.75 -1.10 5.39
N MET A 98 20.39 -0.56 6.57
CA MET A 98 19.01 -0.13 6.83
C MET A 98 18.81 1.28 6.31
N ILE A 99 17.82 1.48 5.47
CA ILE A 99 17.40 2.82 5.10
C ILE A 99 16.19 3.19 5.94
N PHE A 100 16.40 4.12 6.86
CA PHE A 100 15.35 4.65 7.72
C PHE A 100 14.68 5.86 7.08
N GLY A 101 13.44 6.14 7.46
CA GLY A 101 12.74 7.36 7.05
C GLY A 101 13.47 8.63 7.52
N GLU A 102 13.35 9.70 6.74
CA GLU A 102 13.90 11.01 7.07
C GLU A 102 12.78 12.07 7.15
N GLY A 103 13.03 13.14 7.89
CA GLY A 103 12.08 14.26 8.04
C GLY A 103 11.93 14.75 9.46
N ALA A 104 11.20 15.85 9.63
CA ALA A 104 10.93 16.42 10.95
C ALA A 104 9.78 15.68 11.64
N VAL A 105 10.07 15.04 12.77
CA VAL A 105 9.05 14.44 13.63
C VAL A 105 8.64 15.47 14.68
N LYS A 106 7.69 16.32 14.31
CA LYS A 106 7.17 17.40 15.15
C LYS A 106 5.65 17.27 15.29
N GLN A 107 5.13 17.75 16.42
CA GLN A 107 3.69 17.84 16.64
C GLN A 107 3.05 18.69 15.54
N GLY A 108 1.95 18.22 14.95
CA GLY A 108 1.29 18.87 13.82
C GLY A 108 1.92 18.58 12.45
N LEU A 109 2.72 17.53 12.30
CA LEU A 109 3.12 17.04 10.98
C LEU A 109 1.87 16.61 10.19
N ALA A 110 1.61 17.30 9.08
CA ALA A 110 0.41 17.07 8.26
C ALA A 110 0.58 15.96 7.21
N LEU A 111 1.82 15.57 6.90
CA LEU A 111 2.12 14.66 5.79
C LEU A 111 3.25 13.70 6.13
N PHE A 112 3.01 12.42 5.90
CA PHE A 112 3.99 11.34 5.96
C PHE A 112 3.88 10.52 4.67
N ILE A 113 5.01 10.27 4.01
CA ILE A 113 5.05 9.61 2.69
C ILE A 113 5.68 8.24 2.89
N ILE A 114 4.97 7.21 2.42
CA ILE A 114 5.43 5.81 2.44
C ILE A 114 5.53 5.35 0.99
N CYS A 115 6.68 4.79 0.65
CA CYS A 115 6.98 4.29 -0.69
C CYS A 115 7.29 2.79 -0.63
N ASP A 116 7.55 2.22 -1.81
CA ASP A 116 8.06 0.87 -1.94
C ASP A 116 9.43 0.68 -1.26
N PRO A 117 9.86 -0.58 -1.05
CA PRO A 117 11.18 -0.88 -0.49
C PRO A 117 12.33 -0.19 -1.25
N PRO A 118 13.46 0.10 -0.58
CA PRO A 118 14.61 0.75 -1.20
C PRO A 118 15.08 0.10 -2.51
N GLY A 119 15.38 0.93 -3.50
CA GLY A 119 16.03 0.53 -4.73
C GLY A 119 17.55 0.73 -4.69
N PRO A 120 18.23 0.47 -5.81
CA PRO A 120 19.69 0.58 -5.91
C PRO A 120 20.24 1.99 -5.63
N GLU A 121 19.49 3.03 -6.01
CA GLU A 121 19.89 4.42 -5.79
C GLU A 121 19.81 4.77 -4.29
N GLU A 122 18.72 4.39 -3.63
CA GLU A 122 18.59 4.54 -2.18
C GLU A 122 19.67 3.73 -1.44
N GLU A 123 19.93 2.48 -1.86
CA GLU A 123 21.00 1.66 -1.30
C GLU A 123 22.38 2.29 -1.47
N ALA A 124 22.66 2.95 -2.59
CA ALA A 124 23.93 3.64 -2.80
C ALA A 124 24.07 4.91 -1.93
N GLU A 125 22.99 5.68 -1.79
CA GLU A 125 23.00 6.95 -1.04
C GLU A 125 22.73 6.80 0.47
N ASN A 126 22.26 5.63 0.89
CA ASN A 126 21.79 5.34 2.24
C ASN A 126 20.69 6.32 2.72
N ARG A 127 19.77 6.67 1.83
CA ARG A 127 18.70 7.64 2.08
C ARG A 127 17.41 7.19 1.39
N PRO A 128 16.23 7.51 1.96
CA PRO A 128 14.97 7.17 1.33
C PRO A 128 14.63 8.14 0.20
N ILE A 129 14.00 7.63 -0.86
CA ILE A 129 13.48 8.40 -1.99
C ILE A 129 14.62 9.22 -2.61
N CYS A 130 15.44 8.59 -3.45
CA CYS A 130 16.59 9.22 -4.10
C CYS A 130 16.36 9.38 -5.61
N GLY A 131 17.34 10.00 -6.30
CA GLY A 131 17.36 10.14 -7.76
C GLY A 131 16.11 10.72 -8.41
N ALA A 132 15.70 10.12 -9.54
CA ALA A 132 14.58 10.63 -10.35
C ALA A 132 13.23 10.66 -9.60
N PRO A 133 12.87 9.66 -8.78
CA PRO A 133 11.67 9.72 -7.93
C PRO A 133 11.65 10.93 -6.99
N ARG A 134 12.80 11.28 -6.37
CA ARG A 134 12.91 12.47 -5.54
C ARG A 134 12.66 13.74 -6.33
N GLU A 135 13.28 13.87 -7.50
CA GLU A 135 13.11 15.06 -8.34
C GLU A 135 11.64 15.25 -8.77
N LEU A 136 10.91 14.16 -8.99
CA LEU A 136 9.48 14.23 -9.29
C LEU A 136 8.66 14.62 -8.06
N LEU A 137 8.98 14.08 -6.89
CA LEU A 137 8.24 14.39 -5.64
C LEU A 137 8.42 15.83 -5.18
N VAL A 138 9.57 16.45 -5.51
CA VAL A 138 9.89 17.84 -5.14
C VAL A 138 9.23 18.87 -6.07
N LYS A 139 8.84 18.47 -7.29
CA LYS A 139 8.22 19.36 -8.29
C LYS A 139 6.74 19.58 -8.02
#